data_AF-A0A428DMC3-F1
#
_entry.id   AF-A0A428DMC3-F1
#
_cell.length_a   1.000
_cell.length_b   1.000
_cell.length_c   1.000
_cell.angle_alpha   90.00
_cell.angle_beta   90.00
_cell.angle_gamma   90.00
#
_symmetry.space_group_name_H-M   'P 1'
#
loop_
_entity.id
_entity.type
_entity.pdbx_description
1 polymer ?
#
loop_
_entity_poly.entity_id
_entity_poly.type
_entity_poly.pdbx_seq_one_letter_code
_entity_poly.pdbx_strand_id
1 'polypeptide(L)'
;MKYFKLINGGTYHIDEFEEKTNKELPYYQNGSKYALCPTCGSSIQLIGGENNNTQNRAGRYYAAHTKNSIEGLLFDIERKNNCANYEGNQSNWQGIYQRGNGLPENRELHQFIEDYKQDIARKVGDLIGFNGLKRDETPSAIFDNILESFFRNGGLCISPEQFAPEYIPRMIIERAEPVICWGSIPHEEIRNRILQHPLLQDSIDGRQFKPNIETRLVCVLNNGNAPTQIQIRLLFEDEELNLKQVNARV
;
A
#
# COMPACT_ATOMS: atom_id res chain seq x y z
N MET A 1 6.68 0.11 10.43
CA MET A 1 6.53 1.24 9.48
C MET A 1 7.80 1.39 8.66
N LYS A 2 7.68 1.67 7.36
CA LYS A 2 8.80 1.84 6.42
C LYS A 2 8.90 3.25 5.84
N TYR A 3 7.93 4.11 6.12
CA TYR A 3 7.94 5.51 5.70
C TYR A 3 7.98 6.43 6.94
N PHE A 4 8.52 7.63 6.77
CA PHE A 4 8.51 8.68 7.79
C PHE A 4 8.10 10.02 7.19
N LYS A 5 7.66 10.94 8.03
CA LYS A 5 7.33 12.32 7.65
C LYS A 5 8.26 13.30 8.35
N LEU A 6 8.70 14.31 7.62
CA LEU A 6 9.46 15.43 8.15
C LEU A 6 8.52 16.56 8.59
N ILE A 7 9.04 17.49 9.41
CA ILE A 7 8.28 18.66 9.89
C ILE A 7 7.79 19.54 8.72
N ASN A 8 8.54 19.57 7.61
CA ASN A 8 8.17 20.28 6.39
C ASN A 8 7.01 19.64 5.61
N GLY A 9 6.51 18.49 6.06
CA GLY A 9 5.38 17.78 5.46
C GLY A 9 5.75 16.69 4.45
N GLY A 10 7.02 16.58 4.04
CA GLY A 10 7.45 15.54 3.09
C GLY A 10 7.42 14.13 3.70
N THR A 11 6.94 13.15 2.93
CA THR A 11 6.90 11.73 3.31
C THR A 11 7.92 10.95 2.49
N TYR A 12 8.78 10.19 3.17
CA TYR A 12 9.94 9.52 2.55
C TYR A 12 10.10 8.08 3.02
N HIS A 13 10.78 7.23 2.23
CA HIS A 13 11.15 5.89 2.68
C HIS A 13 12.31 5.96 3.69
N ILE A 14 12.33 5.07 4.69
CA ILE A 14 13.36 5.05 5.74
C ILE A 14 14.81 5.02 5.22
N ASP A 15 15.03 4.45 4.03
CA ASP A 15 16.36 4.38 3.41
C ASP A 15 16.87 5.77 2.98
N GLU A 16 15.98 6.73 2.77
CA GLU A 16 16.31 8.11 2.41
C GLU A 16 16.59 8.98 3.64
N PHE A 17 16.49 8.45 4.85
CA PHE A 17 16.50 9.25 6.09
C PHE A 17 17.76 10.12 6.23
N GLU A 18 18.94 9.55 6.00
CA GLU A 18 20.21 10.28 6.12
C GLU A 18 20.28 11.45 5.14
N GLU A 19 19.88 11.21 3.88
CA GLU A 19 19.88 12.22 2.82
C GLU A 19 18.92 13.38 3.14
N LYS A 20 17.71 13.07 3.65
CA LYS A 20 16.67 14.08 3.86
C LYS A 20 16.85 14.91 5.13
N THR A 21 17.60 14.42 6.10
CA THR A 21 17.70 15.05 7.44
C THR A 21 19.07 15.61 7.77
N ASN A 22 20.11 15.25 7.00
CA ASN A 22 21.47 15.76 7.14
C ASN A 22 22.06 15.66 8.56
N LYS A 23 21.60 14.70 9.37
CA LYS A 23 22.02 14.52 10.78
C LYS A 23 21.70 15.69 11.71
N GLU A 24 20.73 16.51 11.37
CA GLU A 24 20.38 17.71 12.12
C GLU A 24 19.33 17.47 13.21
N LEU A 25 19.28 18.37 14.19
CA LEU A 25 18.16 18.47 15.12
C LEU A 25 16.88 18.88 14.36
N PRO A 26 15.70 18.38 14.74
CA PRO A 26 15.44 17.48 15.87
C PRO A 26 15.55 15.98 15.51
N TYR A 27 15.94 15.63 14.29
CA TYR A 27 15.92 14.26 13.79
C TYR A 27 17.02 13.37 14.39
N TYR A 28 18.10 13.96 14.90
CA TYR A 28 19.20 13.22 15.56
C TYR A 28 19.40 13.72 16.98
N GLN A 29 19.16 12.86 17.97
CA GLN A 29 19.33 13.19 19.38
C GLN A 29 19.95 12.01 20.12
N ASN A 30 21.02 12.27 20.88
CA ASN A 30 21.69 11.25 21.70
C ASN A 30 22.05 9.97 20.93
N GLY A 31 22.50 10.13 19.67
CA GLY A 31 22.84 9.04 18.74
C GLY A 31 21.66 8.17 18.29
N SER A 32 20.42 8.61 18.55
CA SER A 32 19.19 8.01 18.03
C SER A 32 18.57 8.87 16.94
N LYS A 33 17.80 8.22 16.07
CA LYS A 33 17.16 8.81 14.90
C LYS A 33 15.64 8.92 15.11
N TYR A 34 15.07 10.09 14.83
CA TYR A 34 13.67 10.42 15.07
C TYR A 34 13.04 11.13 13.88
N ALA A 35 11.72 11.00 13.74
CA ALA A 35 10.91 11.66 12.72
C ALA A 35 9.45 11.76 13.19
N LEU A 36 8.53 12.10 12.28
CA LEU A 36 7.09 12.02 12.50
C LEU A 36 6.50 10.81 11.77
N CYS A 37 5.46 10.23 12.34
CA CYS A 37 4.63 9.24 11.67
C CYS A 37 3.89 9.91 10.49
N PRO A 38 3.95 9.36 9.26
CA PRO A 38 3.25 9.94 8.12
C PRO A 38 1.73 9.93 8.27
N THR A 39 1.20 9.03 9.10
CA THR A 39 -0.25 8.90 9.34
C THR A 39 -0.74 9.79 10.46
N CYS A 40 -0.17 9.70 11.66
CA CYS A 40 -0.72 10.37 12.84
C CYS A 40 0.03 11.66 13.21
N GLY A 41 1.19 11.92 12.58
CA GLY A 41 2.03 13.08 12.88
C GLY A 41 2.75 13.02 14.23
N SER A 42 2.54 11.99 15.05
CA SER A 42 3.26 11.82 16.32
C SER A 42 4.67 11.29 16.08
N SER A 43 5.58 11.63 16.99
CA SER A 43 6.99 11.26 16.92
C SER A 43 7.20 9.75 16.85
N ILE A 44 8.14 9.36 15.99
CA ILE A 44 8.61 7.99 15.80
C ILE A 44 10.12 7.96 15.99
N GLN A 45 10.64 6.80 16.37
CA GLN A 45 12.06 6.49 16.42
C GLN A 45 12.36 5.50 15.30
N LEU A 46 13.44 5.75 14.56
CA LEU A 46 13.98 4.79 13.60
C LEU A 46 14.87 3.80 14.36
N ILE A 47 14.67 2.51 14.10
CA ILE A 47 15.32 1.38 14.76
C ILE A 47 16.08 0.60 13.69
N GLY A 48 17.35 0.32 13.94
CA GLY A 48 18.27 -0.26 12.97
C GLY A 48 18.98 0.79 12.12
N GLY A 49 19.62 0.33 11.04
CA GLY A 49 20.40 1.18 10.14
C GLY A 49 21.80 1.49 10.67
N GLU A 50 22.65 1.99 9.77
CA GLU A 50 24.03 2.34 10.10
C GLU A 50 24.08 3.52 11.07
N ASN A 51 25.05 3.52 11.99
CA ASN A 51 25.30 4.63 12.92
C ASN A 51 24.08 5.04 13.76
N ASN A 52 23.28 4.07 14.21
CA ASN A 52 22.13 4.30 15.11
C ASN A 52 22.33 3.54 16.42
N ASN A 53 22.12 4.21 17.55
CA ASN A 53 22.21 3.56 18.87
C ASN A 53 21.08 2.55 19.11
N THR A 54 19.94 2.75 18.45
CA THR A 54 18.78 1.86 18.64
C THR A 54 18.77 0.80 17.56
N GLN A 55 19.18 -0.42 17.91
CA GLN A 55 19.29 -1.56 17.00
C GLN A 55 18.23 -2.61 17.30
N ASN A 56 17.92 -3.47 16.32
CA ASN A 56 17.17 -4.70 16.56
C ASN A 56 18.06 -5.93 16.31
N ARG A 57 17.67 -7.07 16.90
CA ARG A 57 18.42 -8.32 16.75
C ARG A 57 18.40 -8.88 15.33
N ALA A 58 17.42 -8.47 14.52
CA ALA A 58 17.21 -8.97 13.17
C ALA A 58 17.90 -8.12 12.08
N GLY A 59 18.61 -7.05 12.45
CA GLY A 59 19.21 -6.08 11.52
C GLY A 59 18.21 -5.32 10.64
N ARG A 60 16.89 -5.41 10.88
CA ARG A 60 15.87 -4.76 10.03
C ARG A 60 15.81 -3.28 10.32
N TYR A 61 15.82 -2.46 9.28
CA TYR A 61 15.56 -1.03 9.42
C TYR A 61 14.04 -0.76 9.38
N TYR A 62 13.50 -0.07 10.39
CA TYR A 62 12.08 0.29 10.46
C TYR A 62 11.86 1.44 11.43
N ALA A 63 10.66 2.01 11.44
CA ALA A 63 10.25 3.00 12.42
C ALA A 63 9.14 2.50 13.35
N ALA A 64 9.16 3.00 14.59
CA ALA A 64 8.18 2.72 15.63
C ALA A 64 7.81 3.99 16.41
N HIS A 65 6.58 4.11 16.87
CA HIS A 65 6.13 5.25 17.68
C HIS A 65 6.93 5.34 18.98
N THR A 66 7.35 6.56 19.34
CA THR A 66 8.08 6.78 20.59
C THR A 66 7.17 6.53 21.80
N LYS A 67 7.77 6.15 22.94
CA LYS A 67 7.04 6.00 24.20
C LYS A 67 6.78 7.33 24.90
N ASN A 68 7.73 8.26 24.78
CA ASN A 68 7.73 9.58 25.40
C ASN A 68 7.91 10.68 24.33
N SER A 69 7.74 11.93 24.74
CA SER A 69 8.02 13.11 23.93
C SER A 69 9.50 13.21 23.53
N ILE A 70 9.75 13.74 22.34
CA ILE A 70 11.08 14.04 21.80
C ILE A 70 11.18 15.54 21.56
N GLU A 71 12.30 16.15 21.90
CA GLU A 71 12.48 17.60 21.73
C GLU A 71 12.32 17.99 20.25
N GLY A 72 11.55 19.04 19.98
CA GLY A 72 11.32 19.56 18.63
C GLY A 72 10.43 18.71 17.72
N LEU A 73 9.87 17.59 18.19
CA LEU A 73 8.92 16.76 17.43
C LEU A 73 7.57 16.67 18.17
N LEU A 74 6.48 16.71 17.41
CA LEU A 74 5.13 16.56 17.95
C LEU A 74 4.97 15.18 18.59
N PHE A 75 4.47 15.12 19.82
CA PHE A 75 4.10 13.88 20.50
C PHE A 75 2.63 13.96 20.93
N ASP A 76 1.80 13.12 20.33
CA ASP A 76 0.36 13.05 20.59
C ASP A 76 -0.04 11.59 20.86
N ILE A 77 -0.32 11.30 22.12
CA ILE A 77 -0.62 9.94 22.59
C ILE A 77 -1.95 9.42 22.05
N GLU A 78 -2.94 10.29 21.88
CA GLU A 78 -4.26 9.92 21.39
C GLU A 78 -4.19 9.57 19.90
N ARG A 79 -3.57 10.44 19.10
CA ARG A 79 -3.32 10.17 17.67
C ARG A 79 -2.46 8.93 17.45
N LYS A 80 -1.44 8.72 18.29
CA LYS A 80 -0.60 7.53 18.26
C LYS A 80 -1.42 6.26 18.52
N ASN A 81 -2.22 6.22 19.58
CA ASN A 81 -2.98 5.02 19.94
C ASN A 81 -4.02 4.65 18.87
N ASN A 82 -4.51 5.66 18.13
CA ASN A 82 -5.41 5.49 16.99
C ASN A 82 -4.67 5.38 15.63
N CYS A 83 -3.33 5.34 15.61
CA CYS A 83 -2.59 5.24 14.36
C CYS A 83 -2.61 3.81 13.81
N ALA A 84 -2.86 3.64 12.52
CA ALA A 84 -2.86 2.31 11.89
C ALA A 84 -1.48 1.65 11.78
N ASN A 85 -0.41 2.44 11.92
CA ASN A 85 0.95 1.93 11.99
C ASN A 85 1.41 1.67 13.44
N TYR A 86 0.54 1.85 14.43
CA TYR A 86 0.84 1.52 15.81
C TYR A 86 0.55 0.04 16.08
N GLU A 87 1.55 -0.71 16.56
CA GLU A 87 1.43 -2.16 16.80
C GLU A 87 0.33 -2.50 17.82
N GLY A 88 0.06 -1.63 18.78
CA GLY A 88 -1.05 -1.80 19.72
C GLY A 88 -2.43 -1.63 19.11
N ASN A 89 -2.52 -1.18 17.85
CA ASN A 89 -3.76 -0.90 17.16
C ASN A 89 -4.19 -2.05 16.27
N GLN A 90 -5.01 -2.93 16.84
CA GLN A 90 -5.44 -4.16 16.17
C GLN A 90 -6.60 -3.98 15.20
N SER A 91 -7.01 -2.78 14.78
CA SER A 91 -8.23 -2.65 13.94
C SER A 91 -8.14 -1.66 12.79
N ASN A 92 -7.09 -0.84 12.71
CA ASN A 92 -7.27 0.44 12.03
C ASN A 92 -7.23 0.44 10.50
N TRP A 93 -6.53 -0.47 9.79
CA TRP A 93 -6.61 -0.53 8.30
C TRP A 93 -8.05 -0.47 7.76
N GLN A 94 -8.95 -1.25 8.36
CA GLN A 94 -10.33 -1.43 7.90
C GLN A 94 -11.17 -0.14 8.05
N GLY A 95 -10.69 0.82 8.87
CA GLY A 95 -11.32 2.12 9.08
C GLY A 95 -10.42 3.31 8.75
N ILE A 96 -9.21 3.10 8.20
CA ILE A 96 -8.32 4.22 7.85
C ILE A 96 -9.02 5.06 6.80
N TYR A 97 -9.59 4.45 5.78
CA TYR A 97 -10.06 5.20 4.62
C TYR A 97 -11.58 5.10 4.50
N GLN A 98 -12.28 6.12 5.01
CA GLN A 98 -13.70 6.30 4.73
C GLN A 98 -13.88 7.15 3.48
N ARG A 99 -14.87 6.83 2.65
CA ARG A 99 -15.27 7.69 1.52
C ARG A 99 -16.16 8.79 2.08
N GLY A 100 -15.65 10.01 2.15
CA GLY A 100 -16.46 11.17 2.51
C GLY A 100 -17.04 11.78 1.24
N ASN A 101 -18.37 11.82 1.12
CA ASN A 101 -19.01 12.66 0.11
C ASN A 101 -18.60 14.12 0.36
N GLY A 102 -18.00 14.78 -0.63
CA GLY A 102 -17.57 16.18 -0.52
C GLY A 102 -16.16 16.40 0.06
N LEU A 103 -15.34 15.36 0.24
CA LEU A 103 -13.92 15.56 0.55
C LEU A 103 -13.16 16.09 -0.68
N PRO A 104 -12.25 17.06 -0.52
CA PRO A 104 -11.38 17.48 -1.61
C PRO A 104 -10.38 16.38 -1.98
N GLU A 105 -9.83 16.47 -3.18
CA GLU A 105 -8.75 15.59 -3.64
C GLU A 105 -7.53 15.73 -2.71
N ASN A 106 -7.06 14.63 -2.14
CA ASN A 106 -5.86 14.60 -1.31
C ASN A 106 -4.61 14.66 -2.20
N ARG A 107 -4.06 15.87 -2.32
CA ARG A 107 -2.84 16.14 -3.11
C ARG A 107 -1.61 15.44 -2.59
N GLU A 108 -1.48 15.26 -1.27
CA GLU A 108 -0.34 14.55 -0.67
C GLU A 108 -0.34 13.07 -1.10
N LEU A 109 -1.50 12.43 -1.06
CA LEU A 109 -1.68 11.06 -1.54
C LEU A 109 -1.37 10.94 -3.04
N HIS A 110 -1.89 11.87 -3.86
CA HIS A 110 -1.61 11.87 -5.29
C HIS A 110 -0.11 11.95 -5.58
N GLN A 111 0.58 12.91 -4.95
CA GLN A 111 2.01 13.09 -5.13
C GLN A 111 2.79 11.85 -4.68
N PHE A 112 2.44 11.27 -3.53
CA PHE A 112 3.07 10.04 -3.04
C PHE A 112 2.91 8.88 -4.04
N ILE A 113 1.73 8.74 -4.66
CA ILE A 113 1.50 7.69 -5.66
C ILE A 113 2.42 7.87 -6.87
N GLU A 114 2.60 9.10 -7.35
CA GLU A 114 3.47 9.38 -8.49
C GLU A 114 4.96 9.22 -8.13
N ASP A 115 5.39 9.70 -6.96
CA ASP A 115 6.78 9.58 -6.50
C ASP A 115 7.21 8.12 -6.29
N TYR A 116 6.30 7.27 -5.79
CA TYR A 116 6.57 5.86 -5.49
C TYR A 116 5.88 4.89 -6.47
N LYS A 117 5.54 5.35 -7.68
CA LYS A 117 4.69 4.62 -8.64
C LYS A 117 5.18 3.22 -8.96
N GLN A 118 6.49 3.05 -9.19
CA GLN A 118 7.08 1.75 -9.51
C GLN A 118 6.97 0.75 -8.35
N ASP A 119 7.26 1.20 -7.12
CA ASP A 119 7.17 0.36 -5.93
C ASP A 119 5.72 0.00 -5.59
N ILE A 120 4.80 0.93 -5.79
CA ILE A 120 3.36 0.69 -5.63
C ILE A 120 2.90 -0.31 -6.69
N ALA A 121 3.31 -0.15 -7.95
CA ALA A 121 2.96 -1.07 -9.03
C ALA A 121 3.45 -2.49 -8.73
N ARG A 122 4.69 -2.66 -8.26
CA ARG A 122 5.23 -3.96 -7.84
C ARG A 122 4.37 -4.58 -6.73
N LYS A 123 4.07 -3.83 -5.67
CA LYS A 123 3.25 -4.30 -4.54
C LYS A 123 1.82 -4.63 -4.95
N VAL A 124 1.20 -3.81 -5.80
CA VAL A 124 -0.15 -4.07 -6.35
C VAL A 124 -0.12 -5.37 -7.16
N GLY A 125 0.89 -5.55 -8.02
CA GLY A 125 1.08 -6.78 -8.78
C GLY A 125 1.16 -8.04 -7.90
N ASP A 126 1.97 -8.00 -6.84
CA ASP A 126 2.10 -9.09 -5.88
C ASP A 126 0.78 -9.43 -5.15
N LEU A 127 -0.03 -8.40 -4.86
CA LEU A 127 -1.33 -8.56 -4.23
C LEU A 127 -2.32 -9.25 -5.17
N ILE A 128 -2.44 -8.76 -6.41
CA ILE A 128 -3.41 -9.27 -7.40
C ILE A 128 -2.94 -10.55 -8.11
N GLY A 129 -1.65 -10.89 -7.99
CA GLY A 129 -1.06 -12.07 -8.62
C GLY A 129 -0.83 -11.96 -10.12
N PHE A 130 -0.68 -10.72 -10.62
CA PHE A 130 -0.27 -10.40 -11.98
C PHE A 130 0.92 -9.45 -11.93
N ASN A 131 1.79 -9.48 -12.94
CA ASN A 131 2.92 -8.56 -12.98
C ASN A 131 2.44 -7.10 -13.02
N GLY A 132 2.73 -6.35 -11.96
CA GLY A 132 2.46 -4.90 -11.89
C GLY A 132 3.50 -4.06 -12.65
N LEU A 133 4.65 -4.65 -12.97
CA LEU A 133 5.71 -4.05 -13.76
C LEU A 133 5.99 -4.88 -15.02
N LYS A 134 6.42 -4.20 -16.08
CA LYS A 134 7.00 -4.80 -17.27
C LYS A 134 8.47 -5.15 -17.02
N ARG A 135 9.11 -5.81 -18.00
CA ARG A 135 10.54 -6.19 -17.91
C ARG A 135 11.50 -5.01 -17.84
N ASP A 136 11.08 -3.85 -18.32
CA ASP A 136 11.83 -2.60 -18.29
C ASP A 136 11.55 -1.76 -17.02
N GLU A 137 10.96 -2.38 -15.98
CA GLU A 137 10.55 -1.74 -14.72
C GLU A 137 9.53 -0.60 -14.88
N THR A 138 8.87 -0.49 -16.05
CA THR A 138 7.74 0.42 -16.22
C THR A 138 6.43 -0.20 -15.74
N PRO A 139 5.43 0.58 -15.31
CA PRO A 139 4.13 0.06 -14.93
C PRO A 139 3.46 -0.76 -16.05
N SER A 140 2.77 -1.83 -15.66
CA SER A 140 2.01 -2.68 -16.57
C SER A 140 0.61 -2.11 -16.85
N ALA A 141 0.01 -2.50 -17.98
CA ALA A 141 -1.32 -2.02 -18.36
C ALA A 141 -2.40 -2.38 -17.33
N ILE A 142 -2.30 -3.55 -16.68
CA ILE A 142 -3.24 -3.92 -15.62
C ILE A 142 -3.10 -3.01 -14.39
N PHE A 143 -1.87 -2.61 -14.03
CA PHE A 143 -1.67 -1.63 -12.96
C PHE A 143 -2.26 -0.28 -13.34
N ASP A 144 -1.98 0.22 -14.55
CA ASP A 144 -2.51 1.51 -15.02
C ASP A 144 -4.04 1.52 -15.02
N ASN A 145 -4.69 0.43 -15.47
CA ASN A 145 -6.15 0.28 -15.43
C ASN A 145 -6.70 0.32 -13.99
N ILE A 146 -6.06 -0.39 -13.04
CA ILE A 146 -6.46 -0.38 -11.63
C ILE A 146 -6.30 1.03 -11.05
N LEU A 147 -5.18 1.69 -11.33
CA LEU A 147 -4.89 3.01 -10.78
C LEU A 147 -5.85 4.08 -11.34
N GLU A 148 -6.14 4.04 -12.63
CA GLU A 148 -7.15 4.92 -13.24
C GLU A 148 -8.53 4.69 -12.63
N SER A 149 -8.94 3.43 -12.49
CA SER A 149 -10.20 3.04 -11.85
C SER A 149 -10.28 3.56 -10.40
N PHE A 150 -9.20 3.41 -9.64
CA PHE A 150 -9.05 3.97 -8.29
C PHE A 150 -9.27 5.49 -8.26
N PHE A 151 -8.64 6.24 -9.16
CA PHE A 151 -8.82 7.70 -9.23
C PHE A 151 -10.26 8.08 -9.61
N ARG A 152 -10.83 7.44 -10.62
CA ARG A 152 -12.19 7.72 -11.10
C ARG A 152 -13.24 7.39 -10.06
N ASN A 153 -13.00 6.38 -9.21
CA ASN A 153 -13.90 6.03 -8.11
C ASN A 153 -13.64 6.86 -6.83
N GLY A 154 -13.00 8.02 -6.93
CA GLY A 154 -12.78 8.93 -5.79
C GLY A 154 -11.79 8.40 -4.77
N GLY A 155 -10.84 7.56 -5.18
CA GLY A 155 -9.82 6.98 -4.32
C GLY A 155 -8.95 8.01 -3.60
N LEU A 156 -8.81 9.22 -4.18
CA LEU A 156 -8.10 10.35 -3.60
C LEU A 156 -8.92 11.18 -2.60
N CYS A 157 -10.22 10.92 -2.46
CA CYS A 157 -11.11 11.68 -1.57
C CYS A 157 -11.13 11.06 -0.17
N ILE A 158 -10.03 11.27 0.56
CA ILE A 158 -9.82 10.80 1.95
C ILE A 158 -9.39 11.98 2.83
N SER A 159 -9.56 11.87 4.15
CA SER A 159 -9.04 12.86 5.07
C SER A 159 -7.50 12.86 5.04
N PRO A 160 -6.82 14.01 5.17
CA PRO A 160 -5.36 14.06 5.27
C PRO A 160 -4.79 13.18 6.40
N GLU A 161 -5.48 13.09 7.54
CA GLU A 161 -5.10 12.29 8.71
C GLU A 161 -5.23 10.78 8.48
N GLN A 162 -5.88 10.39 7.37
CA GLN A 162 -6.04 9.00 6.95
C GLN A 162 -4.88 8.55 6.05
N PHE A 163 -3.98 9.44 5.62
CA PHE A 163 -2.88 9.06 4.75
C PHE A 163 -1.90 8.08 5.43
N ALA A 164 -1.88 6.83 4.98
CA ALA A 164 -1.01 5.79 5.52
C ALA A 164 -0.26 5.07 4.37
N PRO A 165 0.98 5.49 4.06
CA PRO A 165 1.80 4.99 2.95
C PRO A 165 1.86 3.45 2.80
N GLU A 166 2.02 2.73 3.90
CA GLU A 166 2.14 1.26 3.92
C GLU A 166 0.92 0.54 3.34
N TYR A 167 -0.22 1.21 3.39
CA TYR A 167 -1.53 0.68 3.14
C TYR A 167 -2.07 1.05 1.74
N ILE A 168 -1.41 1.98 1.05
CA ILE A 168 -1.82 2.50 -0.27
C ILE A 168 -2.02 1.39 -1.33
N PRO A 169 -1.14 0.40 -1.50
CA PRO A 169 -1.36 -0.65 -2.50
C PRO A 169 -2.65 -1.43 -2.31
N ARG A 170 -3.04 -1.70 -1.05
CA ARG A 170 -4.30 -2.38 -0.73
C ARG A 170 -5.51 -1.48 -0.98
N MET A 171 -5.35 -0.17 -0.79
CA MET A 171 -6.43 0.80 -0.99
C MET A 171 -6.72 0.96 -2.48
N ILE A 172 -5.66 0.97 -3.29
CA ILE A 172 -5.76 1.04 -4.75
C ILE A 172 -6.57 -0.14 -5.29
N ILE A 173 -6.26 -1.37 -4.89
CA ILE A 173 -6.97 -2.55 -5.41
C ILE A 173 -8.40 -2.66 -4.88
N GLU A 174 -8.65 -2.29 -3.62
CA GLU A 174 -9.97 -2.41 -2.98
C GLU A 174 -10.98 -1.42 -3.55
N ARG A 175 -10.54 -0.19 -3.88
CA ARG A 175 -11.43 0.86 -4.38
C ARG A 175 -11.54 0.93 -5.90
N ALA A 176 -10.71 0.17 -6.62
CA ALA A 176 -10.86 0.04 -8.05
C ALA A 176 -12.12 -0.78 -8.37
N GLU A 177 -12.94 -0.26 -9.29
CA GLU A 177 -13.97 -1.05 -9.95
C GLU A 177 -13.36 -2.19 -10.79
N PRO A 178 -14.13 -3.23 -11.17
CA PRO A 178 -13.64 -4.32 -12.00
C PRO A 178 -12.95 -3.84 -13.28
N VAL A 179 -11.71 -4.24 -13.50
CA VAL A 179 -10.88 -3.78 -14.63
C VAL A 179 -10.58 -4.89 -15.64
N ILE A 180 -10.43 -4.52 -16.91
CA ILE A 180 -9.98 -5.45 -17.94
C ILE A 180 -8.53 -5.88 -17.67
N CYS A 181 -8.28 -7.19 -17.67
CA CYS A 181 -6.97 -7.78 -17.42
C CYS A 181 -6.38 -8.51 -18.65
N TRP A 182 -6.93 -8.27 -19.85
CA TRP A 182 -6.42 -8.85 -21.09
C TRP A 182 -4.96 -8.44 -21.35
N GLY A 183 -4.15 -9.39 -21.80
CA GLY A 183 -2.72 -9.22 -22.09
C GLY A 183 -1.81 -9.16 -20.86
N SER A 184 -2.37 -9.22 -19.65
CA SER A 184 -1.61 -9.23 -18.40
C SER A 184 -0.83 -10.55 -18.23
N ILE A 185 0.24 -10.53 -17.42
CA ILE A 185 1.09 -11.71 -17.19
C ILE A 185 0.80 -12.22 -15.77
N PRO A 186 0.10 -13.35 -15.60
CA PRO A 186 -0.17 -13.92 -14.29
C PRO A 186 1.11 -14.51 -13.66
N HIS A 187 1.19 -14.46 -12.33
CA HIS A 187 2.17 -15.25 -11.58
C HIS A 187 1.87 -16.74 -11.72
N GLU A 188 2.86 -17.61 -11.49
CA GLU A 188 2.75 -19.04 -11.74
C GLU A 188 1.56 -19.70 -11.02
N GLU A 189 1.34 -19.38 -9.74
CA GLU A 189 0.20 -19.89 -8.97
C GLU A 189 -1.13 -19.52 -9.64
N ILE A 190 -1.27 -18.27 -10.07
CA ILE A 190 -2.49 -17.74 -10.69
C ILE A 190 -2.69 -18.35 -12.08
N ARG A 191 -1.61 -18.47 -12.86
CA ARG A 191 -1.62 -19.14 -14.16
C ARG A 191 -2.13 -20.57 -14.03
N ASN A 192 -1.65 -21.32 -13.05
CA ASN A 192 -2.08 -22.70 -12.83
C ASN A 192 -3.57 -22.78 -12.46
N ARG A 193 -4.08 -21.86 -11.65
CA ARG A 193 -5.52 -21.77 -11.33
C ARG A 193 -6.37 -21.46 -12.56
N ILE A 194 -5.92 -20.53 -13.42
CA ILE A 194 -6.61 -20.18 -14.68
C ILE A 194 -6.67 -21.41 -15.61
N LEU A 195 -5.55 -22.12 -15.77
CA LEU A 195 -5.44 -23.29 -16.64
C LEU A 195 -6.30 -24.49 -16.17
N GLN A 196 -6.65 -24.55 -14.89
CA GLN A 196 -7.52 -25.57 -14.32
C GLN A 196 -9.01 -25.26 -14.50
N HIS A 197 -9.37 -24.04 -14.89
CA HIS A 197 -10.76 -23.64 -15.04
C HIS A 197 -11.28 -23.97 -16.44
N PRO A 198 -12.38 -24.74 -16.59
CA PRO A 198 -12.86 -25.22 -17.90
C PRO A 198 -13.07 -24.11 -18.94
N LEU A 199 -13.60 -22.95 -18.53
CA LEU A 199 -13.86 -21.82 -19.43
C LEU A 199 -12.63 -20.96 -19.75
N LEU A 200 -11.55 -21.08 -18.97
CA LEU A 200 -10.36 -20.23 -19.11
C LEU A 200 -9.08 -21.01 -19.47
N GLN A 201 -9.15 -22.33 -19.58
CA GLN A 201 -7.98 -23.19 -19.81
C GLN A 201 -7.15 -22.80 -21.05
N ASP A 202 -7.82 -22.30 -22.09
CA ASP A 202 -7.20 -21.88 -23.36
C ASP A 202 -6.86 -20.38 -23.40
N SER A 203 -6.97 -19.68 -22.26
CA SER A 203 -6.80 -18.23 -22.16
C SER A 203 -5.34 -17.79 -21.96
N ILE A 204 -4.37 -18.69 -22.03
CA ILE A 204 -2.94 -18.36 -21.90
C ILE A 204 -2.23 -18.52 -23.24
N ASP A 205 -1.89 -17.38 -23.86
CA ASP A 205 -1.06 -17.32 -25.06
C ASP A 205 0.38 -16.93 -24.70
N GLY A 206 1.28 -17.90 -24.80
CA GLY A 206 2.65 -17.80 -24.30
C GLY A 206 2.68 -17.59 -22.78
N ARG A 207 2.86 -16.34 -22.34
CA ARG A 207 2.82 -15.95 -20.91
C ARG A 207 1.68 -14.98 -20.57
N GLN A 208 0.89 -14.58 -21.56
CA GLN A 208 -0.13 -13.56 -21.39
C GLN A 208 -1.50 -14.19 -21.21
N PHE A 209 -2.30 -13.60 -20.33
CA PHE A 209 -3.70 -13.92 -20.17
C PHE A 209 -4.52 -13.19 -21.24
N LYS A 210 -4.97 -13.93 -22.25
CA LYS A 210 -5.77 -13.48 -23.38
C LYS A 210 -7.04 -14.33 -23.49
N PRO A 211 -8.00 -14.16 -22.57
CA PRO A 211 -9.25 -14.89 -22.64
C PRO A 211 -10.04 -14.48 -23.89
N ASN A 212 -10.73 -15.45 -24.48
CA ASN A 212 -11.68 -15.22 -25.59
C ASN A 212 -13.02 -14.65 -25.10
N ILE A 213 -13.23 -14.64 -23.79
CA ILE A 213 -14.41 -14.13 -23.10
C ILE A 213 -13.99 -12.86 -22.34
N GLU A 214 -14.84 -11.82 -22.34
CA GLU A 214 -14.56 -10.62 -21.57
C GLU A 214 -14.39 -10.99 -20.09
N THR A 215 -13.18 -10.75 -19.58
CA THR A 215 -12.80 -11.11 -18.22
C THR A 215 -12.27 -9.89 -17.50
N ARG A 216 -12.77 -9.64 -16.29
CA ARG A 216 -12.37 -8.51 -15.45
C ARG A 216 -11.78 -8.99 -14.13
N LEU A 217 -10.74 -8.32 -13.67
CA LEU A 217 -10.19 -8.49 -12.33
C LEU A 217 -10.95 -7.60 -11.35
N VAL A 218 -11.35 -8.17 -10.21
CA VAL A 218 -11.94 -7.42 -9.09
C VAL A 218 -11.29 -7.84 -7.77
N CYS A 219 -11.17 -6.91 -6.84
CA CYS A 219 -10.73 -7.18 -5.48
C CYS A 219 -11.85 -6.83 -4.51
N VAL A 220 -12.36 -7.81 -3.76
CA VAL A 220 -13.50 -7.62 -2.85
C VAL A 220 -13.14 -7.99 -1.42
N LEU A 221 -13.63 -7.20 -0.47
CA LEU A 221 -13.50 -7.52 0.94
C LEU A 221 -14.38 -8.73 1.30
N ASN A 222 -13.87 -9.64 2.13
CA ASN A 222 -14.58 -10.87 2.49
C ASN A 222 -15.83 -10.66 3.38
N ASN A 223 -15.94 -9.51 4.06
CA ASN A 223 -17.10 -9.11 4.85
C ASN A 223 -17.17 -7.57 4.94
N GLY A 224 -18.35 -6.97 4.81
CA GLY A 224 -18.54 -5.52 4.91
C GLY A 224 -18.30 -4.92 6.30
N ASN A 225 -18.43 -5.70 7.39
CA ASN A 225 -18.36 -5.13 8.75
C ASN A 225 -16.97 -5.23 9.40
N ALA A 226 -16.22 -6.30 9.12
CA ALA A 226 -14.91 -6.56 9.73
C ALA A 226 -14.01 -7.39 8.79
N PRO A 227 -13.58 -6.81 7.65
CA PRO A 227 -12.93 -7.57 6.59
C PRO A 227 -11.52 -8.00 6.96
N THR A 228 -11.30 -9.29 7.17
CA THR A 228 -9.97 -9.83 7.46
C THR A 228 -9.13 -10.04 6.20
N GLN A 229 -9.78 -10.18 5.05
CA GLN A 229 -9.14 -10.54 3.79
C GLN A 229 -9.71 -9.73 2.61
N ILE A 230 -8.85 -9.52 1.62
CA ILE A 230 -9.23 -9.10 0.27
C ILE A 230 -9.18 -10.35 -0.61
N GLN A 231 -10.27 -10.61 -1.33
CA GLN A 231 -10.42 -11.71 -2.27
C GLN A 231 -10.20 -11.18 -3.68
N ILE A 232 -9.26 -11.78 -4.39
CA ILE A 232 -8.89 -11.40 -5.74
C ILE A 232 -9.59 -12.37 -6.67
N ARG A 233 -10.43 -11.85 -7.58
CA ARG A 233 -11.30 -12.66 -8.44
C ARG A 233 -11.21 -12.23 -9.89
N LEU A 234 -11.43 -13.18 -10.79
CA LEU A 234 -11.84 -12.90 -12.16
C LEU A 234 -13.36 -13.00 -12.24
N LEU A 235 -13.98 -12.05 -12.94
CA LEU A 235 -15.39 -12.04 -13.31
C LEU A 235 -15.47 -12.21 -14.83
N PHE A 236 -16.28 -13.14 -15.31
CA PHE A 236 -16.49 -13.39 -16.73
C PHE A 236 -17.87 -14.04 -16.90
N GLU A 237 -18.65 -13.57 -17.87
CA GLU A 237 -20.05 -13.96 -18.03
C GLU A 237 -20.81 -13.84 -16.69
N ASP A 238 -21.47 -14.92 -16.24
CA ASP A 238 -22.15 -15.03 -14.94
C ASP A 238 -21.33 -15.86 -13.92
N GLU A 239 -20.03 -16.07 -14.19
CA GLU A 239 -19.12 -16.87 -13.36
C GLU A 239 -18.03 -16.02 -12.67
N GLU A 240 -17.48 -16.59 -11.60
CA GLU A 240 -16.32 -16.02 -10.92
C GLU A 240 -15.25 -17.08 -10.61
N LEU A 241 -13.98 -16.69 -10.74
CA LEU A 241 -12.85 -17.50 -10.33
C LEU A 241 -12.06 -16.81 -9.22
N ASN A 242 -12.03 -17.42 -8.04
CA ASN A 242 -11.20 -16.97 -6.92
C ASN A 242 -9.71 -17.29 -7.18
N LEU A 243 -8.93 -16.24 -7.44
CA LEU A 243 -7.50 -16.35 -7.74
C LEU A 243 -6.67 -16.49 -6.47
N LYS A 244 -6.90 -15.64 -5.47
CA LYS A 244 -6.08 -15.56 -4.25
C LYS A 244 -6.82 -14.82 -3.14
N GLN A 245 -6.38 -15.04 -1.91
CA GLN A 245 -6.74 -14.22 -0.75
C GLN A 245 -5.49 -13.55 -0.18
N VAL A 246 -5.60 -12.28 0.21
CA VAL A 246 -4.54 -11.55 0.92
C VAL A 246 -5.10 -10.94 2.19
N ASN A 247 -4.26 -10.82 3.22
CA ASN A 247 -4.65 -10.13 4.44
C ASN A 247 -5.02 -8.68 4.11
N ALA A 248 -6.15 -8.22 4.65
CA ALA A 248 -6.53 -6.81 4.55
C ALA A 248 -5.48 -5.92 5.27
N ARG A 249 -4.80 -6.44 6.29
CA ARG A 249 -3.75 -5.72 7.04
C ARG A 249 -2.36 -5.92 6.43
N VAL A 250 -1.45 -5.00 6.74
CA VAL A 250 -0.02 -5.03 6.38
C VAL A 250 0.77 -5.74 7.46
#